data_AF-A0A975PKS7-F1
#
_entry.id   AF-A0A975PKS7-F1
#
_cell.length_a   1.000
_cell.length_b   1.000
_cell.length_c   1.000
_cell.angle_alpha   90.00
_cell.angle_beta   90.00
_cell.angle_gamma   90.00
#
_symmetry.space_group_name_H-M   'P 1'
#
loop_
_entity.id
_entity.type
_entity.pdbx_description
1 polymer ?
#
loop_
_entity_poly.entity_id
_entity_poly.type
_entity_poly.pdbx_seq_one_letter_code
_entity_poly.pdbx_strand_id
1 'polypeptide(L)'
;MSRSFKRTPVMKTGAQGSRKFSKRESNKKVRRYNNVITNGKAYRKLYNSWNIYDYIFYVPWSNHENYLYRSKNEWEKYYYRK
;
A
#
# COMPACT_ATOMS: atom_id res chain seq x y z
N MET A 1 -2.60 21.06 17.01
CA MET A 1 -2.83 21.11 15.55
C MET A 1 -3.24 19.71 15.08
N SER A 2 -4.53 19.42 14.95
CA SER A 2 -5.00 18.10 14.56
C SER A 2 -4.89 17.95 13.04
N ARG A 3 -4.22 16.91 12.56
CA ARG A 3 -4.17 16.62 11.13
C ARG A 3 -5.50 15.96 10.77
N SER A 4 -6.31 16.62 9.95
CA SER A 4 -7.49 16.00 9.34
C SER A 4 -7.01 14.86 8.44
N PHE A 5 -7.11 13.62 8.93
CA PHE A 5 -6.83 12.44 8.11
C PHE A 5 -8.08 12.12 7.29
N LYS A 6 -7.93 12.11 5.96
CA LYS A 6 -8.99 11.65 5.07
C LYS A 6 -9.31 10.19 5.40
N ARG A 7 -10.50 9.93 5.93
CA ARG A 7 -10.97 8.59 6.31
C ARG A 7 -11.49 7.88 5.06
N THR A 8 -10.60 7.22 4.33
CA THR A 8 -10.98 6.37 3.18
C THR A 8 -11.16 4.92 3.63
N PRO A 9 -12.28 4.24 3.30
CA PRO A 9 -12.55 2.84 3.65
C PRO A 9 -11.74 1.85 2.79
N VAL A 10 -10.51 2.21 2.41
CA VAL A 10 -9.64 1.40 1.56
C VAL A 10 -8.38 1.08 2.36
N MET A 11 -8.27 -0.19 2.75
CA MET A 11 -7.08 -0.73 3.40
C MET A 11 -6.07 -1.20 2.34
N LYS A 12 -4.79 -0.93 2.59
CA LYS A 12 -3.69 -1.35 1.72
C LYS A 12 -2.65 -2.09 2.55
N THR A 13 -2.53 -3.39 2.30
CA THR A 13 -1.60 -4.29 2.98
C THR A 13 -0.27 -4.37 2.24
N GLY A 14 0.80 -4.54 3.00
CA GLY A 14 2.18 -4.72 2.53
C GLY A 14 3.15 -4.41 3.65
N ALA A 15 4.29 -5.11 3.71
CA ALA A 15 5.28 -4.88 4.76
C ALA A 15 5.69 -3.39 4.79
N GLN A 16 5.73 -2.75 5.95
CA GLN A 16 6.08 -1.32 6.07
C GLN A 16 7.40 -0.94 5.36
N GLY A 17 8.34 -1.90 5.26
CA GLY A 17 9.58 -1.75 4.48
C GLY A 17 9.40 -1.80 2.96
N SER A 18 8.49 -2.65 2.44
CA SER A 18 8.24 -2.81 1.00
C SER A 18 7.74 -1.50 0.35
N ARG A 19 6.93 -0.71 1.07
CA ARG A 19 6.31 0.50 0.53
C ARG A 19 7.34 1.57 0.15
N LYS A 20 8.40 1.75 0.94
CA LYS A 20 9.49 2.69 0.63
C LYS A 20 10.29 2.20 -0.58
N PHE A 21 10.59 0.91 -0.62
CA PHE A 21 11.32 0.28 -1.73
C PHE A 21 10.53 0.36 -3.04
N SER A 22 9.28 -0.09 -3.05
CA SER A 22 8.42 -0.05 -4.26
C SER A 22 8.22 1.38 -4.77
N LYS A 23 8.09 2.37 -3.89
CA LYS A 23 8.02 3.79 -4.29
C LYS A 23 9.34 4.31 -4.88
N ARG A 24 10.48 3.84 -4.38
CA ARG A 24 11.79 4.15 -4.98
C ARG A 24 11.90 3.53 -6.37
N GLU A 25 11.51 2.27 -6.52
CA GLU A 25 11.52 1.58 -7.82
C GLU A 25 10.56 2.21 -8.83
N SER A 26 9.36 2.62 -8.40
CA SER A 26 8.41 3.35 -9.27
C SER A 26 9.00 4.64 -9.80
N ASN A 27 9.63 5.43 -8.93
CA ASN A 27 10.24 6.70 -9.30
C ASN A 27 11.45 6.50 -10.24
N LYS A 28 12.25 5.45 -10.02
CA LYS A 28 13.34 5.11 -10.95
C LYS A 28 12.81 4.77 -12.34
N LYS A 29 11.76 3.95 -12.44
CA LYS A 29 11.13 3.59 -13.73
C LYS A 29 10.59 4.81 -14.47
N VAL A 30 9.90 5.71 -13.77
CA VAL A 30 9.39 6.96 -14.37
C VAL A 30 10.53 7.83 -14.89
N ARG A 31 11.63 7.97 -14.14
CA ARG A 31 12.79 8.77 -14.57
C ARG A 31 13.58 8.18 -15.74
N ARG A 32 13.58 6.85 -15.88
CA ARG A 32 14.25 6.14 -16.98
C ARG A 32 13.35 5.99 -18.21
N TYR A 33 12.11 6.43 -18.15
CA TYR A 33 11.19 6.35 -19.27
C TYR A 33 11.52 7.46 -20.28
N ASN A 34 12.01 7.07 -21.45
CA ASN A 34 12.49 8.01 -22.47
C ASN A 34 11.39 8.53 -23.40
N ASN A 35 10.18 7.98 -23.32
CA ASN A 35 9.06 8.44 -24.15
C ASN A 35 8.24 9.52 -23.44
N VAL A 36 7.40 10.20 -24.22
CA VAL A 36 6.52 11.26 -23.69
C VAL A 36 5.44 10.66 -22.81
N ILE A 37 5.29 11.21 -21.60
CA ILE A 37 4.19 10.89 -20.70
C ILE A 37 3.01 11.78 -21.08
N THR A 38 2.07 11.24 -21.84
CA THR A 38 0.98 12.01 -22.46
C THR A 38 -0.04 12.56 -21.47
N ASN A 39 -0.24 11.89 -20.33
CA ASN A 39 -1.18 12.34 -19.30
C ASN A 39 -0.88 11.74 -17.91
N GLY A 40 -1.57 12.25 -16.89
CA GLY A 40 -1.48 11.74 -15.51
C GLY A 40 -1.81 10.24 -15.37
N LYS A 41 -2.65 9.68 -16.25
CA LYS A 41 -3.01 8.25 -16.22
C LYS A 41 -1.88 7.36 -16.77
N ALA A 42 -1.01 7.88 -17.63
CA ALA A 42 0.13 7.14 -18.17
C ALA A 42 1.15 6.77 -17.08
N TYR A 43 1.32 7.58 -16.03
CA TYR A 43 2.15 7.24 -14.87
C TYR A 43 1.72 5.92 -14.19
N ARG A 44 0.41 5.63 -14.16
CA ARG A 44 -0.13 4.36 -13.62
C ARG A 44 0.21 3.15 -14.49
N LYS A 45 0.47 3.36 -15.78
CA LYS A 45 0.87 2.30 -16.73
C LYS A 45 2.37 2.01 -16.65
N LEU A 46 3.19 3.02 -16.35
CA LEU A 46 4.66 2.88 -16.22
C LEU A 46 5.09 2.02 -15.03
N TYR A 47 4.32 2.08 -13.94
CA TYR A 47 4.56 1.27 -12.77
C TYR A 47 3.25 0.72 -12.23
N ASN A 48 3.13 -0.60 -12.26
CA ASN A 48 1.95 -1.29 -11.76
C ASN A 48 1.78 -1.02 -10.26
N SER A 49 0.66 -0.44 -9.86
CA SER A 49 0.35 -0.15 -8.45
C SER A 49 0.25 -1.41 -7.58
N TRP A 50 -0.01 -2.58 -8.19
CA TRP A 50 0.04 -3.87 -7.50
C TRP A 50 1.45 -4.24 -7.04
N ASN A 51 2.51 -3.66 -7.61
CA ASN A 51 3.89 -3.86 -7.11
C ASN A 51 4.19 -3.02 -5.85
N ILE A 52 3.28 -2.14 -5.44
CA ILE A 52 3.43 -1.30 -4.24
C ILE A 52 2.76 -1.96 -3.02
N TYR A 53 1.69 -2.73 -3.26
CA TYR A 53 0.85 -3.29 -2.22
C TYR A 53 0.47 -4.71 -2.61
N ASP A 54 0.64 -5.66 -1.71
CA ASP A 54 0.30 -7.05 -1.96
C ASP A 54 -1.22 -7.21 -2.10
N TYR A 55 -2.00 -6.52 -1.24
CA TYR A 55 -3.46 -6.55 -1.26
C TYR A 55 -4.07 -5.16 -1.00
N ILE A 56 -5.13 -4.84 -1.75
CA ILE A 56 -5.96 -3.65 -1.55
C ILE A 56 -7.40 -4.11 -1.49
N PHE A 57 -8.09 -3.77 -0.40
CA PHE A 57 -9.48 -4.18 -0.20
C PHE A 57 -10.29 -3.08 0.49
N TYR A 58 -11.59 -3.07 0.19
CA TYR A 58 -12.55 -2.19 0.83
C TYR A 58 -12.90 -2.75 2.20
N VAL A 59 -12.82 -1.92 3.24
CA VAL A 59 -13.21 -2.29 4.60
C VAL A 59 -14.23 -1.27 5.08
N PRO A 60 -15.49 -1.67 5.30
CA PRO A 60 -16.48 -0.82 5.95
C PRO A 60 -15.95 -0.35 7.30
N TRP A 61 -16.27 0.89 7.68
CA TRP A 61 -15.74 1.49 8.90
C TRP A 61 -16.01 0.65 10.16
N SER A 62 -17.19 0.02 10.25
CA SER A 62 -17.57 -0.89 11.33
C SER A 62 -16.55 -2.01 11.58
N ASN A 63 -15.77 -2.38 10.56
CA ASN A 63 -14.84 -3.49 10.61
C ASN A 63 -13.37 -3.03 10.62
N HIS A 64 -13.10 -1.73 10.54
CA HIS A 64 -11.75 -1.20 10.36
C HIS A 64 -10.80 -1.50 11.54
N GLU A 65 -11.30 -1.44 12.78
CA GLU A 65 -10.52 -1.74 13.98
C GLU A 65 -10.13 -3.22 14.08
N ASN A 66 -11.04 -4.13 13.69
CA ASN A 66 -10.83 -5.57 13.75
C ASN A 66 -9.68 -6.04 12.83
N TYR A 67 -9.51 -5.43 11.65
CA TYR A 67 -8.42 -5.81 10.73
C TYR A 67 -7.04 -5.33 11.19
N LEU A 68 -6.94 -4.14 11.80
CA LEU A 68 -5.68 -3.63 12.34
C LEU A 68 -5.19 -4.47 13.53
N TYR A 69 -6.12 -4.88 14.41
CA TYR A 69 -5.78 -5.71 15.57
C TYR A 69 -5.38 -7.13 15.19
N ARG A 70 -6.07 -7.74 14.20
CA ARG A 70 -5.79 -9.10 13.72
C ARG A 70 -4.43 -9.21 13.04
N SER A 71 -4.03 -8.20 12.25
CA SER A 71 -2.68 -8.10 11.68
C SER A 71 -1.60 -7.93 12.75
N LYS A 72 -1.88 -7.16 13.81
CA LYS A 72 -0.90 -6.85 14.87
C LYS A 72 -0.54 -8.07 15.72
N ASN A 73 -1.44 -9.04 15.86
CA ASN A 73 -1.26 -10.22 16.71
C ASN A 73 -1.13 -11.53 15.89
N GLU A 74 -1.10 -11.44 14.55
CA GLU A 74 -0.96 -12.62 13.69
C GLU A 74 0.44 -13.26 13.79
N TRP A 75 1.49 -12.46 14.03
CA TRP A 75 2.84 -12.98 14.27
C TRP A 75 2.93 -13.84 15.54
N GLU A 76 2.15 -13.51 16.59
CA GLU A 76 2.10 -14.27 17.85
C GLU A 76 1.66 -15.71 17.61
N LYS A 77 0.73 -15.94 16.67
CA LYS A 77 0.25 -17.29 16.31
C LYS A 77 1.33 -18.18 15.71
N TYR A 78 2.32 -17.60 15.03
CA TYR A 78 3.44 -18.35 14.46
C TYR A 78 4.60 -18.48 15.46
N TYR A 79 4.78 -17.52 16.36
CA TYR A 79 5.86 -17.50 17.35
C TYR A 79 5.59 -18.40 18.57
N TYR A 80 4.34 -18.49 19.03
CA TYR A 80 3.93 -19.35 20.16
C TYR A 80 3.40 -20.72 19.74
N ARG A 81 3.58 -21.10 18.48
CA ARG A 81 3.17 -22.41 17.96
C ARG A 81 4.15 -23.47 18.48
N LYS A 82 3.87 -24.01 19.67
CA LYS A 82 4.46 -25.26 20.17
C LYS A 82 3.80 -26.46 19.53
#